data_AF-A0A672KI38-F1
#
_entry.id   AF-A0A672KI38-F1
#
_cell.length_a   1.000
_cell.length_b   1.000
_cell.length_c   1.000
_cell.angle_alpha   90.00
_cell.angle_beta   90.00
_cell.angle_gamma   90.00
#
_symmetry.space_group_name_H-M   'P 1'
#
loop_
_entity.id
_entity.type
_entity.pdbx_description
1 polymer ?
#
loop_
_entity_poly.entity_id
_entity_poly.type
_entity_poly.pdbx_seq_one_letter_code
_entity_poly.pdbx_strand_id
1 'polypeptide(L)'
;MGTVPATVLYIMSNDAKNKLLVNMTEYLFLSSFTTSVKESYAQPFDQVKYEETCFEPWNANKCTRITYKTLYRQVVKMDYRRRYQCCRGFYESRNKCVPRCTKECVHGRCVAPDRCQCESGWRGEDCSSCRFGPNCAKECLCHNGGHCDPEKGQCQCDPGFKGPRCDHRMCPDGTYGMHCEHRCLCYSQNTLRCAVCFHVCY
;
A
#
# COMPACT_ATOMS: atom_id res chain seq x y z
N MET A 1 -37.57 -14.55 -14.55
CA MET A 1 -37.30 -14.07 -13.18
C MET A 1 -36.15 -13.08 -13.27
N GLY A 2 -36.46 -11.78 -13.27
CA GLY A 2 -35.48 -10.70 -13.18
C GLY A 2 -34.78 -10.73 -11.81
N THR A 3 -33.57 -10.21 -11.63
CA THR A 3 -33.16 -8.81 -11.34
C THR A 3 -31.93 -9.00 -10.42
N VAL A 4 -30.82 -8.26 -10.39
CA VAL A 4 -30.46 -6.87 -10.69
C VAL A 4 -28.95 -6.89 -11.03
N PRO A 5 -28.41 -6.16 -12.03
CA PRO A 5 -26.97 -5.97 -12.13
C PRO A 5 -26.55 -5.05 -10.98
N ALA A 6 -25.59 -5.49 -10.17
CA ALA A 6 -25.05 -4.73 -9.05
C ALA A 6 -24.72 -3.31 -9.52
N THR A 7 -25.53 -2.39 -9.04
CA THR A 7 -25.38 -0.95 -9.18
C THR A 7 -23.95 -0.64 -8.77
N VAL A 8 -23.10 -0.30 -9.74
CA VAL A 8 -21.79 0.29 -9.46
C VAL A 8 -22.10 1.59 -8.75
N LEU A 9 -22.05 1.54 -7.42
CA LEU A 9 -22.25 2.69 -6.56
C LEU A 9 -21.15 3.68 -6.94
N TYR A 10 -21.52 4.72 -7.69
CA TYR A 10 -20.65 5.87 -7.92
C TYR A 10 -20.49 6.57 -6.57
N ILE A 11 -19.55 6.10 -5.75
CA ILE A 11 -19.08 6.86 -4.61
C ILE A 11 -18.18 7.94 -5.20
N MET A 12 -18.79 9.07 -5.53
CA MET A 12 -18.11 10.32 -5.83
C MET A 12 -17.36 10.76 -4.57
N SER A 13 -16.18 10.20 -4.35
CA SER A 13 -15.28 10.64 -3.30
C SER A 13 -14.69 11.99 -3.72
N ASN A 14 -15.10 13.02 -2.99
CA ASN A 14 -14.54 14.36 -3.02
C ASN A 14 -13.08 14.32 -2.53
N ASP A 15 -12.14 13.95 -3.40
CA ASP A 15 -10.76 14.46 -3.36
C ASP A 15 -10.01 14.19 -4.68
N ALA A 16 -9.51 15.28 -5.27
CA ALA A 16 -8.51 15.37 -6.35
C ALA A 16 -8.36 14.19 -7.37
N LYS A 17 -8.91 14.43 -8.57
CA LYS A 17 -8.59 13.81 -9.88
C LYS A 17 -9.04 12.35 -10.06
N ASN A 18 -10.14 12.13 -10.80
CA ASN A 18 -10.51 10.93 -11.58
C ASN A 18 -9.54 9.71 -11.46
N LYS A 19 -9.52 9.07 -10.29
CA LYS A 19 -8.74 7.85 -10.00
C LYS A 19 -9.71 6.70 -9.83
N LEU A 20 -9.54 5.66 -10.62
CA LEU A 20 -10.32 4.43 -10.55
C LEU A 20 -9.49 3.37 -9.82
N LEU A 21 -9.99 2.82 -8.72
CA LEU A 21 -9.37 1.66 -8.08
C LEU A 21 -9.49 0.45 -9.02
N VAL A 22 -8.36 -0.09 -9.47
CA VAL A 22 -8.36 -1.25 -10.38
C VAL A 22 -8.31 -2.55 -9.58
N ASN A 23 -7.44 -2.58 -8.56
CA ASN A 23 -7.27 -3.70 -7.66
C ASN A 23 -6.78 -3.19 -6.30
N MET A 24 -6.57 -4.09 -5.33
CA MET A 24 -6.12 -3.72 -3.99
C MET A 24 -4.70 -3.10 -3.93
N THR A 25 -3.93 -3.15 -5.02
CA THR A 25 -2.52 -2.70 -5.08
C THR A 25 -2.33 -1.39 -5.85
N GLU A 26 -3.24 -1.02 -6.75
CA GLU A 26 -3.07 0.15 -7.62
C GLU A 26 -4.39 0.83 -8.07
N TYR A 27 -4.26 2.14 -8.34
CA TYR A 27 -5.26 2.99 -8.98
C TYR A 27 -4.85 3.31 -10.42
N LEU A 28 -5.83 3.39 -11.32
CA LEU A 28 -5.66 3.90 -12.67
C LEU A 28 -6.15 5.35 -12.74
N PHE A 29 -5.35 6.22 -13.35
CA PHE A 29 -5.74 7.61 -13.57
C PHE A 29 -5.29 8.12 -14.95
N LEU A 30 -5.87 9.25 -15.35
CA LEU A 30 -5.52 9.93 -16.60
C LEU A 30 -4.49 11.03 -16.32
N SER A 31 -3.27 10.85 -16.81
CA SER A 31 -2.18 11.83 -16.73
C SER A 31 -2.16 12.66 -18.00
N SER A 32 -2.24 13.98 -17.89
CA SER A 32 -2.01 14.88 -19.02
C SER A 32 -0.51 15.00 -19.34
N PHE A 33 -0.20 15.26 -20.61
CA PHE A 33 1.13 15.62 -21.09
C PHE A 33 0.99 16.58 -22.27
N THR A 34 2.07 17.27 -22.64
CA THR A 34 2.07 18.24 -23.74
C THR A 34 2.90 17.72 -24.92
N THR A 35 2.35 17.86 -26.11
CA THR A 35 3.00 17.46 -27.37
C THR A 35 3.12 18.68 -28.29
N SER A 36 4.30 18.90 -28.86
CA SER A 36 4.52 19.94 -29.86
C SER A 36 4.11 19.44 -31.24
N VAL A 37 3.10 20.05 -31.84
CA VAL A 37 2.55 19.66 -33.14
C VAL A 37 2.71 20.81 -34.13
N LYS A 38 3.03 20.49 -35.40
CA LYS A 38 3.05 21.46 -36.49
C LYS A 38 1.62 21.62 -37.01
N GLU A 39 1.02 22.78 -36.79
CA GLU A 39 -0.35 23.09 -37.20
C GLU A 39 -0.35 24.19 -38.26
N SER A 40 -1.18 24.01 -39.29
CA SER A 40 -1.36 25.00 -40.34
C SER A 40 -2.29 26.12 -39.87
N TYR A 41 -1.95 27.37 -40.19
CA TYR A 41 -2.81 28.53 -39.99
C TYR A 41 -2.87 29.39 -41.25
N ALA A 42 -3.97 30.12 -41.43
CA ALA A 42 -4.16 31.06 -42.53
C ALA A 42 -3.63 32.43 -42.11
N GLN A 43 -2.67 32.97 -42.86
CA GLN A 43 -2.22 34.36 -42.70
C GLN A 43 -2.67 35.20 -43.90
N PRO A 44 -3.29 36.37 -43.70
CA PRO A 44 -3.55 37.33 -44.77
C PRO A 44 -2.23 37.75 -45.43
N PHE A 45 -2.13 37.70 -46.76
CA PHE A 45 -0.91 38.09 -47.47
C PHE A 45 -1.15 39.21 -48.48
N ASP A 46 -2.22 39.14 -49.28
CA ASP A 46 -2.55 40.22 -50.22
C ASP A 46 -3.97 40.74 -50.01
N GLN A 47 -4.11 42.06 -50.12
CA GLN A 47 -5.40 42.73 -50.28
C GLN A 47 -5.53 43.14 -51.74
N VAL A 48 -6.19 42.33 -52.54
CA VAL A 48 -6.49 42.70 -53.93
C VAL A 48 -7.73 43.60 -53.89
N LYS A 49 -7.54 44.89 -54.17
CA LYS A 49 -8.65 45.84 -54.38
C LYS A 49 -9.17 45.59 -55.80
N TYR A 50 -10.35 44.99 -55.91
CA TYR A 50 -10.98 44.82 -57.21
C TYR A 50 -11.71 46.11 -57.60
N GLU A 51 -11.68 46.45 -58.89
CA GLU A 51 -12.56 47.45 -59.50
C GLU A 51 -13.93 46.86 -59.89
N GLU A 52 -14.19 45.59 -59.57
CA GLU A 52 -15.47 44.93 -59.82
C GLU A 52 -16.47 45.24 -58.69
N THR A 53 -17.64 45.76 -59.07
CA THR A 53 -18.76 46.06 -58.17
C THR A 53 -19.27 44.77 -57.53
N CYS A 54 -19.27 44.72 -56.19
CA CYS A 54 -19.95 43.64 -55.48
C CYS A 54 -21.43 43.61 -55.84
N PHE A 55 -21.99 42.39 -55.89
CA PHE A 55 -23.38 42.12 -56.24
C PHE A 55 -24.34 42.53 -55.11
N GLU A 56 -24.40 43.83 -54.79
CA GLU A 56 -25.55 44.45 -54.15
C GLU A 56 -25.91 45.72 -54.92
N PRO A 57 -27.20 45.96 -55.22
CA PRO A 57 -27.53 46.71 -56.42
C PRO A 57 -27.42 48.24 -56.25
N TRP A 58 -27.02 48.76 -55.08
CA TRP A 58 -27.11 50.20 -54.77
C TRP A 58 -25.97 50.77 -53.88
N ASN A 59 -24.74 50.22 -53.86
CA ASN A 59 -23.59 50.93 -53.29
C ASN A 59 -22.25 50.54 -53.95
N ALA A 60 -21.63 51.50 -54.65
CA ALA A 60 -20.34 51.36 -55.33
C ALA A 60 -19.13 51.49 -54.36
N ASN A 61 -19.11 50.66 -53.31
CA ASN A 61 -17.95 50.61 -52.42
C ASN A 61 -16.91 49.64 -52.99
N LYS A 62 -15.64 50.09 -53.03
CA LYS A 62 -14.50 49.28 -53.50
C LYS A 62 -14.34 48.04 -52.63
N CYS A 63 -14.58 46.87 -53.21
CA CYS A 63 -14.47 45.61 -52.49
C CYS A 63 -13.00 45.17 -52.39
N THR A 64 -12.58 44.86 -51.17
CA THR A 64 -11.24 44.30 -50.91
C THR A 64 -11.38 42.80 -50.73
N ARG A 65 -10.69 42.00 -51.55
CA ARG A 65 -10.60 40.56 -51.36
C ARG A 65 -9.28 40.26 -50.65
N ILE A 66 -9.38 39.67 -49.46
CA ILE A 66 -8.22 39.21 -48.72
C ILE A 66 -7.87 37.80 -49.21
N THR A 67 -6.66 37.61 -49.74
CA THR A 67 -6.12 36.28 -50.01
C THR A 67 -5.29 35.82 -48.82
N TYR A 68 -5.51 34.56 -48.44
CA TYR A 68 -4.81 33.93 -47.33
C TYR A 68 -3.78 32.93 -47.87
N LYS A 69 -2.60 32.91 -47.27
CA LYS A 69 -1.60 31.84 -47.47
C LYS A 69 -1.60 30.90 -46.28
N THR A 70 -1.38 29.60 -46.55
CA THR A 70 -1.21 28.61 -45.50
C THR A 70 0.23 28.64 -45.01
N LEU A 71 0.40 28.92 -43.72
CA LEU A 71 1.69 28.81 -43.03
C LEU A 71 1.60 27.79 -41.90
N TYR A 72 2.74 27.44 -41.33
CA TYR A 72 2.81 26.47 -40.24
C TYR A 72 3.41 27.10 -39.00
N ARG A 73 2.82 26.80 -37.86
CA ARG A 73 3.35 27.17 -36.55
C ARG A 73 3.46 25.95 -35.67
N GLN A 74 4.37 25.99 -34.71
CA GLN A 74 4.40 25.00 -33.65
C GLN A 74 3.36 25.38 -32.60
N VAL A 75 2.48 24.44 -32.27
CA VAL A 75 1.50 24.59 -31.19
C VAL A 75 1.74 23.49 -30.16
N VAL A 76 1.51 23.83 -28.89
CA VAL A 76 1.56 22.86 -27.80
C VAL A 76 0.15 22.35 -27.57
N LYS A 77 -0.10 21.06 -27.81
CA LYS A 77 -1.38 20.40 -27.55
C LYS A 77 -1.29 19.58 -26.27
N MET A 78 -2.38 19.57 -25.49
CA MET A 78 -2.50 18.69 -24.33
C MET A 78 -3.11 17.37 -24.75
N ASP A 79 -2.41 16.29 -24.43
CA ASP A 79 -2.84 14.92 -24.61
C ASP A 79 -2.97 14.23 -23.25
N TYR A 80 -3.62 13.06 -23.24
CA TYR A 80 -3.90 12.30 -22.03
C TYR A 80 -3.47 10.85 -22.19
N ARG A 81 -2.81 10.30 -21.16
CA ARG A 81 -2.42 8.89 -21.11
C ARG A 81 -2.84 8.23 -19.80
N ARG A 82 -3.13 6.94 -19.87
CA ARG A 82 -3.40 6.10 -18.69
C ARG A 82 -2.11 5.86 -17.92
N ARG A 83 -2.13 6.09 -16.60
CA ARG A 83 -1.00 5.82 -15.71
C ARG A 83 -1.50 5.14 -14.44
N TYR A 84 -0.66 4.25 -13.91
CA TYR A 84 -0.91 3.57 -12.65
C TYR A 84 -0.30 4.37 -11.49
N GLN A 85 -0.98 4.37 -10.35
CA GLN A 85 -0.48 4.88 -9.10
C GLN A 85 -0.66 3.82 -8.02
N CYS A 86 0.43 3.45 -7.34
CA CYS A 86 0.37 2.44 -6.29
C CYS A 86 -0.43 2.91 -5.07
N CYS A 87 -1.16 1.98 -4.46
CA CYS A 87 -1.87 2.17 -3.21
C CYS A 87 -0.89 2.46 -2.05
N ARG A 88 -1.42 2.99 -0.95
CA ARG A 88 -0.64 3.16 0.29
C ARG A 88 -0.06 1.81 0.74
N GLY A 89 1.21 1.79 1.12
CA GLY A 89 1.91 0.56 1.50
C GLY A 89 2.51 -0.21 0.32
N PHE A 90 2.38 0.29 -0.91
CA PHE A 90 3.06 -0.25 -2.09
C PHE A 90 4.00 0.81 -2.68
N TYR A 91 5.07 0.38 -3.33
CA TYR A 91 6.01 1.25 -4.04
C TYR A 91 6.17 0.79 -5.49
N GLU A 92 6.48 1.74 -6.38
CA GLU A 92 6.66 1.45 -7.80
C GLU A 92 8.06 0.89 -8.05
N SER A 93 8.13 -0.30 -8.64
CA SER A 93 9.36 -0.93 -9.10
C SER A 93 9.12 -1.60 -10.45
N ARG A 94 9.88 -1.23 -11.48
CA ARG A 94 9.76 -1.74 -12.86
C ARG A 94 8.30 -1.75 -13.38
N ASN A 95 7.58 -0.62 -13.23
CA ASN A 95 6.16 -0.46 -13.59
C ASN A 95 5.21 -1.45 -12.89
N LYS A 96 5.58 -1.97 -11.71
CA LYS A 96 4.72 -2.81 -10.87
C LYS A 96 4.65 -2.24 -9.46
N CYS A 97 3.50 -2.36 -8.82
CA CYS A 97 3.33 -2.02 -7.42
C CYS A 97 3.76 -3.18 -6.54
N VAL A 98 4.87 -2.99 -5.81
CA VAL A 98 5.46 -3.99 -4.91
C VAL A 98 5.11 -3.61 -3.46
N PRO A 99 4.68 -4.56 -2.61
CA PRO A 99 4.35 -4.27 -1.22
C PRO A 99 5.58 -3.81 -0.44
N ARG A 100 5.38 -2.85 0.46
CA ARG A 100 6.39 -2.32 1.38
C ARG A 100 6.23 -2.99 2.74
N CYS A 101 7.28 -3.66 3.19
CA CYS A 101 7.38 -4.16 4.56
C CYS A 101 8.38 -3.28 5.33
N THR A 102 7.99 -2.80 6.50
CA THR A 102 8.80 -1.92 7.38
C THR A 102 9.95 -2.72 7.99
N LYS A 103 9.70 -3.98 8.33
CA LYS A 103 10.72 -4.98 8.70
C LYS A 103 10.97 -5.90 7.51
N GLU A 104 12.21 -6.33 7.34
CA GLU A 104 12.57 -7.30 6.31
C GLU A 104 12.01 -8.68 6.66
N CYS A 105 11.43 -9.37 5.67
CA CYS A 105 11.02 -10.77 5.84
C CYS A 105 12.27 -11.65 5.71
N VAL A 106 12.86 -12.10 6.83
CA VAL A 106 14.16 -12.78 6.85
C VAL A 106 14.12 -14.10 6.08
N HIS A 107 13.15 -14.96 6.40
CA HIS A 107 12.93 -16.26 5.74
C HIS A 107 11.54 -16.30 5.11
N GLY A 108 11.31 -15.37 4.17
CA GLY A 108 10.03 -15.25 3.49
C GLY A 108 10.00 -14.11 2.50
N ARG A 109 8.80 -13.79 2.01
CA ARG A 109 8.58 -12.71 1.07
C ARG A 109 7.46 -11.77 1.51
N CYS A 110 7.61 -10.49 1.23
CA CYS A 110 6.58 -9.49 1.47
C CYS A 110 5.42 -9.70 0.47
N VAL A 111 4.22 -10.02 0.97
CA VAL A 111 3.04 -10.31 0.12
C VAL A 111 1.97 -9.22 0.20
N ALA A 112 1.98 -8.42 1.27
CA ALA A 112 1.15 -7.24 1.44
C ALA A 112 1.90 -6.25 2.35
N PRO A 113 1.43 -5.00 2.49
CA PRO A 113 2.05 -4.03 3.39
C PRO A 113 2.23 -4.62 4.79
N ASP A 114 3.45 -4.61 5.29
CA ASP A 114 3.85 -5.17 6.59
C ASP A 114 3.41 -6.63 6.84
N ARG A 115 3.19 -7.42 5.79
CA ARG A 115 2.78 -8.82 5.88
C ARG A 115 3.72 -9.73 5.10
N CYS A 116 4.45 -10.56 5.85
CA CYS A 116 5.31 -11.59 5.29
C CYS A 116 4.56 -12.91 5.07
N GLN A 117 4.87 -13.59 3.97
CA GLN A 117 4.61 -15.00 3.78
C GLN A 117 5.91 -15.76 4.08
N CYS A 118 5.91 -16.53 5.17
CA CYS A 118 7.08 -17.26 5.61
C CYS A 118 7.29 -18.56 4.83
N GLU A 119 8.55 -18.97 4.74
CA GLU A 119 8.93 -20.30 4.28
C GLU A 119 8.50 -21.38 5.28
N SER A 120 8.45 -22.63 4.83
CA SER A 120 8.01 -23.75 5.66
C SER A 120 8.86 -23.86 6.94
N GLY A 121 8.19 -23.90 8.09
CA GLY A 121 8.85 -24.00 9.40
C GLY A 121 9.27 -22.66 10.02
N TRP A 122 9.21 -21.56 9.28
CA TRP A 122 9.41 -20.21 9.81
C TRP A 122 8.08 -19.54 10.14
N ARG A 123 8.09 -18.68 11.17
CA ARG A 123 6.93 -17.96 11.69
C ARG A 123 7.36 -16.62 12.30
N GLY A 124 6.36 -15.87 12.79
CA GLY A 124 6.55 -14.51 13.30
C GLY A 124 6.21 -13.46 12.24
N GLU A 125 6.20 -12.19 12.64
CA GLU A 125 5.85 -11.08 11.74
C GLU A 125 6.87 -10.90 10.61
N ASP A 126 8.15 -11.14 10.91
CA ASP A 126 9.31 -10.99 10.02
C ASP A 126 9.90 -12.33 9.57
N CYS A 127 9.23 -13.44 9.88
CA CYS A 127 9.71 -14.81 9.61
C CYS A 127 11.08 -15.12 10.24
N SER A 128 11.42 -14.45 11.36
CA SER A 128 12.67 -14.71 12.09
C SER A 128 12.59 -15.92 13.02
N SER A 129 11.39 -16.33 13.44
CA SER A 129 11.22 -17.44 14.37
C SER A 129 11.12 -18.77 13.62
N CYS A 130 12.18 -19.57 13.71
CA CYS A 130 12.16 -20.98 13.30
C CYS A 130 11.39 -21.80 14.36
N ARG A 131 10.87 -22.96 13.96
CA ARG A 131 10.60 -24.05 14.90
C ARG A 131 11.92 -24.74 15.27
N PHE A 132 12.04 -26.07 15.25
CA PHE A 132 13.35 -26.71 15.51
C PHE A 132 13.68 -27.89 14.59
N GLY A 133 14.95 -28.25 14.55
CA GLY A 133 15.47 -29.36 13.75
C GLY A 133 15.66 -29.01 12.27
N PRO A 134 16.02 -29.99 11.43
CA PRO A 134 16.34 -29.74 10.02
C PRO A 134 15.15 -29.12 9.29
N ASN A 135 15.40 -28.04 8.56
CA ASN A 135 14.40 -27.25 7.83
C ASN A 135 13.25 -26.72 8.71
N CYS A 136 13.49 -26.49 10.01
CA CYS A 136 12.48 -25.98 10.94
C CYS A 136 11.19 -26.83 10.98
N ALA A 137 11.29 -28.14 10.72
CA ALA A 137 10.14 -29.00 10.52
C ALA A 137 9.43 -29.43 11.82
N LYS A 138 10.14 -29.44 12.96
CA LYS A 138 9.61 -29.94 14.24
C LYS A 138 9.05 -28.79 15.07
N GLU A 139 7.90 -28.99 15.70
CA GLU A 139 7.20 -27.95 16.47
C GLU A 139 7.79 -27.69 17.85
N CYS A 140 8.19 -26.45 18.13
CA CYS A 140 8.57 -26.04 19.48
C CYS A 140 7.36 -26.01 20.40
N LEU A 141 7.44 -26.73 21.51
CA LEU A 141 6.34 -26.91 22.46
C LEU A 141 6.50 -26.07 23.75
N CYS A 142 7.20 -24.95 23.67
CA CYS A 142 7.45 -24.03 24.78
C CYS A 142 6.18 -23.27 25.18
N HIS A 143 5.91 -23.15 26.48
CA HIS A 143 4.81 -22.41 27.07
C HIS A 143 5.29 -21.08 27.64
N ASN A 144 4.33 -20.20 27.99
CA ASN A 144 4.56 -18.97 28.74
C ASN A 144 5.65 -18.06 28.17
N GLY A 145 5.72 -17.93 26.83
CA GLY A 145 6.67 -17.03 26.16
C GLY A 145 8.07 -17.61 25.94
N GLY A 146 8.36 -18.83 26.39
CA GLY A 146 9.68 -19.44 26.25
C GLY A 146 10.23 -19.45 24.81
N HIS A 147 11.49 -19.05 24.66
CA HIS A 147 12.22 -19.05 23.39
C HIS A 147 12.71 -20.45 23.05
N CYS A 148 12.62 -20.85 21.78
CA CYS A 148 13.02 -22.19 21.36
C CYS A 148 14.37 -22.17 20.66
N ASP A 149 15.29 -23.02 21.09
CA ASP A 149 16.54 -23.26 20.39
C ASP A 149 16.26 -23.92 19.02
N PRO A 150 16.63 -23.29 17.90
CA PRO A 150 16.29 -23.77 16.56
C PRO A 150 17.01 -25.07 16.17
N GLU A 151 18.15 -25.39 16.78
CA GLU A 151 18.90 -26.61 16.49
C GLU A 151 18.43 -27.77 17.36
N LYS A 152 18.34 -27.54 18.68
CA LYS A 152 18.07 -28.59 19.68
C LYS A 152 16.60 -28.74 20.02
N GLY A 153 15.78 -27.71 19.80
CA GLY A 153 14.38 -27.67 20.22
C GLY A 153 14.19 -27.47 21.73
N GLN A 154 15.24 -27.06 22.44
CA GLN A 154 15.18 -26.80 23.88
C GLN A 154 14.53 -25.45 24.17
N CYS A 155 13.68 -25.40 25.19
CA CYS A 155 13.03 -24.16 25.60
C CYS A 155 13.90 -23.39 26.59
N GLN A 156 14.22 -22.16 26.23
CA GLN A 156 14.74 -21.13 27.13
C GLN A 156 13.56 -20.39 27.74
N CYS A 157 13.31 -20.62 29.02
CA CYS A 157 12.15 -20.07 29.70
C CYS A 157 12.32 -18.59 30.00
N ASP A 158 11.24 -17.83 29.78
CA ASP A 158 11.14 -16.47 30.31
C ASP A 158 11.26 -16.49 31.84
N PRO A 159 11.74 -15.39 32.45
CA PRO A 159 11.87 -15.28 33.89
C PRO A 159 10.58 -15.67 34.63
N GLY A 160 10.70 -16.52 35.65
CA GLY A 160 9.56 -16.98 36.44
C GLY A 160 8.94 -18.30 36.00
N PHE A 161 9.42 -18.92 34.92
CA PHE A 161 9.01 -20.25 34.46
C PHE A 161 10.21 -21.22 34.38
N LYS A 162 9.94 -22.51 34.56
CA LYS A 162 10.94 -23.59 34.53
C LYS A 162 10.35 -24.86 33.91
N GLY A 163 11.21 -25.87 33.80
CA GLY A 163 10.88 -27.15 33.20
C GLY A 163 11.22 -27.19 31.71
N PRO A 164 11.24 -28.38 31.10
CA PRO A 164 11.69 -28.57 29.72
C PRO A 164 10.80 -27.83 28.69
N ARG A 165 9.56 -27.49 29.06
CA ARG A 165 8.60 -26.77 28.23
C ARG A 165 8.17 -25.42 28.80
N CYS A 166 8.79 -24.95 29.88
CA CYS A 166 8.43 -23.69 30.55
C CYS A 166 6.96 -23.61 31.02
N ASP A 167 6.36 -24.77 31.27
CA ASP A 167 4.99 -24.96 31.74
C ASP A 167 4.89 -24.91 33.27
N HIS A 168 6.00 -25.09 33.98
CA HIS A 168 6.02 -25.01 35.43
C HIS A 168 6.39 -23.60 35.87
N ARG A 169 5.58 -23.00 36.76
CA ARG A 169 5.95 -21.75 37.40
C ARG A 169 7.17 -21.99 38.32
N MET A 170 8.11 -21.05 38.37
CA MET A 170 9.29 -21.18 39.22
C MET A 170 8.93 -21.07 40.70
N CYS A 171 8.05 -20.13 41.04
CA CYS A 171 7.70 -19.79 42.42
C CYS A 171 6.47 -20.56 42.93
N PRO A 172 6.20 -20.63 44.24
CA PRO A 172 4.88 -21.03 44.75
C PRO A 172 3.86 -19.88 44.67
N ASP A 173 2.57 -20.20 44.65
CA ASP A 173 1.50 -19.20 44.59
C ASP A 173 1.62 -18.16 45.71
N GLY A 174 1.35 -16.91 45.38
CA GLY A 174 1.53 -15.77 46.30
C GLY A 174 2.96 -15.24 46.39
N THR A 175 3.92 -15.77 45.64
CA THR A 175 5.29 -15.22 45.53
C THR A 175 5.73 -14.97 44.09
N TYR A 176 6.67 -14.03 43.92
CA TYR A 176 7.22 -13.58 42.64
C TYR A 176 8.69 -13.13 42.77
N GLY A 177 9.36 -12.88 41.62
CA GLY A 177 10.77 -12.48 41.55
C GLY A 177 11.74 -13.64 41.25
N MET A 178 13.01 -13.31 40.99
CA MET A 178 14.04 -14.25 40.51
C MET A 178 14.32 -15.43 41.46
N HIS A 179 14.07 -15.24 42.76
CA HIS A 179 14.21 -16.25 43.81
C HIS A 179 12.95 -16.43 44.66
N CYS A 180 11.80 -15.92 44.20
CA CYS A 180 10.53 -16.04 44.91
C CYS A 180 10.52 -15.38 46.30
N GLU A 181 11.42 -14.41 46.52
CA GLU A 181 11.61 -13.71 47.79
C GLU A 181 10.53 -12.65 48.04
N HIS A 182 9.81 -12.23 47.00
CA HIS A 182 8.78 -11.21 47.13
C HIS A 182 7.39 -11.84 47.22
N ARG A 183 6.61 -11.38 48.19
CA ARG A 183 5.21 -11.78 48.38
C ARG A 183 4.28 -10.88 47.57
N CYS A 184 3.31 -11.48 46.88
CA CYS A 184 2.24 -10.72 46.25
C CYS A 184 1.39 -10.04 47.32
N LEU A 185 1.00 -8.78 47.07
CA LEU A 185 0.21 -7.96 48.00
C LEU A 185 -1.30 -8.03 47.65
N CYS A 186 -1.71 -9.07 46.93
CA CYS A 186 -3.08 -9.28 46.48
C CYS A 186 -3.98 -9.75 47.63
N TYR A 187 -5.27 -9.36 47.60
CA TYR A 187 -6.24 -9.83 48.58
C TYR A 187 -6.65 -11.27 48.28
N SER A 188 -6.31 -12.21 49.17
CA SER A 188 -6.47 -13.65 48.94
C SER A 188 -7.92 -14.11 48.71
N GLN A 189 -8.91 -13.33 49.17
CA GLN A 189 -10.32 -13.69 49.02
C GLN A 189 -10.87 -13.43 47.61
N ASN A 190 -10.25 -12.51 46.85
CA ASN A 190 -10.74 -12.07 45.54
C ASN A 190 -9.69 -12.18 44.44
N THR A 191 -8.60 -12.91 44.69
CA THR A 191 -7.51 -13.11 43.73
C THR A 191 -7.32 -14.60 43.49
N LEU A 192 -7.48 -15.03 42.24
CA LEU A 192 -7.20 -16.39 41.79
C LEU A 192 -5.69 -16.62 41.68
N ARG A 193 -4.93 -15.64 41.16
CA ARG A 193 -3.48 -15.74 41.00
C ARG A 193 -2.79 -14.40 40.80
N CYS A 194 -1.49 -14.36 41.09
CA CYS A 194 -0.63 -13.19 40.90
C CYS A 194 0.41 -13.48 39.80
N ALA A 195 0.58 -12.53 38.87
CA ALA A 195 1.54 -12.60 37.77
C ALA A 195 3.00 -12.60 38.28
N VAL A 196 3.82 -13.52 37.76
CA VAL A 196 5.20 -13.73 38.23
C VAL A 196 6.14 -12.55 37.89
N CYS A 197 5.86 -11.79 36.82
CA CYS A 197 6.71 -10.67 36.37
C CYS A 197 6.17 -9.27 36.64
N PHE A 198 4.89 -9.11 37.04
CA PHE A 198 4.25 -7.78 37.06
C PHE A 198 3.48 -7.46 38.34
N HIS A 199 3.41 -8.37 39.32
CA HIS A 199 2.59 -8.21 40.54
C HIS A 199 1.09 -8.01 40.27
N VAL A 200 0.62 -8.24 39.04
CA VAL A 200 -0.79 -8.09 38.67
C VAL A 200 -1.59 -9.26 39.23
N CYS A 201 -2.66 -8.94 39.97
CA CYS A 201 -3.61 -9.88 40.54
C CYS A 201 -4.75 -10.13 39.55
N TYR A 202 -5.08 -11.40 39.29
CA TYR A 202 -6.22 -11.84 38.49
C TYR A 202 -7.23 -12.61 39.34
#